data_AF-A0A5J5KAA0-F1
#
_entry.id   AF-A0A5J5KAA0-F1
#
_cell.length_a   1.000
_cell.length_b   1.000
_cell.length_c   1.000
_cell.angle_alpha   90.00
_cell.angle_beta   90.00
_cell.angle_gamma   90.00
#
_symmetry.space_group_name_H-M   'P 1'
#
loop_
_entity.id
_entity.type
_entity.pdbx_description
1 polymer ?
#
loop_
_entity_poly.entity_id
_entity_poly.type
_entity_poly.pdbx_seq_one_letter_code
_entity_poly.pdbx_strand_id
1 'polypeptide(L)'
;MTLNPAQSTVRRVGIHPVLVAVLLLIAAVVGALTTHNLPFGSKALTYSYGTATVTGEEGSGVVTIEEGNILLPADIPWMDRGGRSISGGRPECLKGDGDEQVSGVRVEAGYLWVRLPDGKGSYPMVGWLRCL
;
A
#
# COMPACT_ATOMS: atom_id res chain seq x y z
N MET A 1 70.94 23.77 -5.30
CA MET A 1 69.66 23.08 -5.56
C MET A 1 68.91 23.04 -4.24
N THR A 2 68.01 23.98 -4.01
CA THR A 2 67.30 24.18 -2.74
C THR A 2 65.82 24.31 -3.08
N LEU A 3 65.04 23.29 -2.74
CA LEU A 3 63.60 23.21 -2.98
C LEU A 3 62.88 24.03 -1.89
N ASN A 4 62.03 24.96 -2.33
CA ASN A 4 61.25 25.85 -1.48
C ASN A 4 59.96 25.13 -1.05
N PRO A 5 59.66 24.94 0.24
CA PRO A 5 58.43 24.28 0.68
C PRO A 5 57.25 25.24 0.52
N ALA A 6 56.32 24.90 -0.38
CA ALA A 6 55.04 25.56 -0.52
C ALA A 6 54.25 25.45 0.79
N GLN A 7 54.07 26.58 1.48
CA GLN A 7 53.19 26.68 2.63
C GLN A 7 51.73 26.53 2.17
N SER A 8 51.13 25.36 2.41
CA SER A 8 49.69 25.18 2.24
C SER A 8 48.98 25.86 3.42
N THR A 9 48.51 27.08 3.18
CA THR A 9 47.61 27.78 4.11
C THR A 9 46.30 27.00 4.21
N VAL A 10 46.18 26.15 5.23
CA VAL A 10 44.91 25.53 5.62
C VAL A 10 44.00 26.64 6.15
N ARG A 11 43.21 27.24 5.27
CA ARG A 11 42.12 28.15 5.67
C ARG A 11 41.09 27.32 6.43
N ARG A 12 41.06 27.43 7.76
CA ARG A 12 39.90 26.99 8.55
C ARG A 12 38.71 27.79 8.05
N VAL A 13 37.80 27.12 7.35
CA VAL A 13 36.48 27.66 7.05
C VAL A 13 35.79 27.83 8.41
N GLY A 14 35.78 29.05 8.93
CA GLY A 14 35.02 29.40 10.12
C GLY A 14 33.54 29.30 9.77
N ILE A 15 32.96 28.12 9.95
CA ILE A 15 31.52 27.94 9.80
C ILE A 15 30.89 28.72 10.96
N HIS A 16 30.24 29.83 10.64
CA HIS A 16 29.57 30.63 11.66
C HIS A 16 28.50 29.76 12.35
N PRO A 17 28.46 29.72 13.69
CA PRO A 17 27.49 28.90 14.42
C PRO A 17 26.04 29.28 14.08
N VAL A 18 25.81 30.54 13.72
CA VAL A 18 24.53 31.04 13.21
C VAL A 18 24.12 30.34 11.91
N LEU A 19 25.05 30.13 10.98
CA LEU A 19 24.78 29.46 9.71
C LEU A 19 24.38 27.98 9.92
N VAL A 20 25.05 27.31 10.86
CA VAL A 20 24.70 25.93 11.23
C VAL A 20 23.31 25.87 11.87
N ALA A 21 23.01 26.77 12.79
CA ALA A 21 21.70 26.84 13.44
C ALA A 21 20.57 27.08 12.44
N VAL A 22 20.77 27.99 11.48
CA VAL A 22 19.80 28.26 10.40
C VAL A 22 19.60 27.03 9.52
N LEU A 23 20.67 26.34 9.12
CA LEU A 23 20.57 25.11 8.32
C LEU A 23 19.81 24.00 9.04
N LEU A 24 20.03 23.83 10.34
CA LEU A 24 19.30 22.86 11.16
C LEU A 24 17.81 23.20 11.25
N LEU A 25 17.48 24.48 11.43
CA LEU A 25 16.10 24.97 11.44
C LEU A 25 15.41 24.69 10.10
N ILE A 26 16.06 24.99 8.98
CA ILE A 26 15.52 24.71 7.64
C ILE A 26 15.29 23.20 7.47
N ALA A 27 16.27 22.37 7.84
CA ALA A 27 16.14 20.91 7.74
C ALA A 27 14.97 20.38 8.58
N ALA A 28 14.78 20.90 9.79
CA ALA A 28 13.66 20.52 10.66
C ALA A 28 12.30 20.92 10.06
N VAL A 29 12.19 22.14 9.52
CA VAL A 29 10.95 22.61 8.87
C VAL A 29 10.63 21.78 7.64
N VAL A 30 11.61 21.50 6.78
CA VAL A 30 11.43 20.65 5.59
C VAL A 30 11.07 19.21 5.99
N GLY A 31 11.71 18.65 7.02
CA GLY A 31 11.38 17.33 7.55
C GLY A 31 9.95 17.25 8.11
N ALA A 32 9.49 18.29 8.81
CA ALA A 32 8.12 18.36 9.33
C ALA A 32 7.08 18.49 8.22
N LEU A 33 7.36 19.30 7.18
CA LEU A 33 6.45 19.49 6.04
C LEU A 33 6.32 18.22 5.18
N THR A 34 7.41 17.50 4.97
CA THR A 34 7.39 16.25 4.20
C THR A 34 6.67 15.14 4.96
N THR A 35 6.87 15.01 6.26
CA THR A 35 6.14 14.02 7.09
C THR A 35 4.65 14.31 7.19
N HIS A 36 4.24 15.59 7.15
CA HIS A 36 2.82 15.94 7.11
C HIS A 36 2.13 15.57 5.78
N ASN A 37 2.89 15.47 4.69
CA ASN A 37 2.38 15.07 3.37
C ASN A 37 2.55 13.58 3.06
N LEU A 38 3.22 12.82 3.94
CA LEU A 38 3.23 11.38 3.82
C LEU A 38 1.85 10.84 4.19
N PRO A 39 1.23 9.97 3.37
CA PRO A 39 -0.08 9.39 3.65
C PRO A 39 0.04 8.32 4.75
N PHE A 40 0.51 8.71 5.94
CA PHE A 40 0.29 7.96 7.16
C PHE A 40 -1.18 8.18 7.57
N GLY A 41 -2.08 7.44 6.93
CA GLY A 41 -3.50 7.54 7.21
C GLY A 41 -4.24 6.28 6.78
N SER A 42 -5.13 5.79 7.62
CA SER A 42 -6.11 4.77 7.25
C SER A 42 -7.11 5.38 6.28
N LYS A 43 -7.12 4.94 5.03
CA LYS A 43 -8.23 5.22 4.11
C LYS A 43 -9.38 4.28 4.46
N ALA A 44 -10.58 4.82 4.65
CA ALA A 44 -11.76 4.01 4.80
C ALA A 44 -11.98 3.22 3.50
N LEU A 45 -12.19 1.91 3.64
CA LEU A 45 -12.62 1.06 2.54
C LEU A 45 -14.12 1.24 2.34
N THR A 46 -14.54 1.32 1.08
CA THR A 46 -15.94 1.10 0.73
C THR A 46 -16.20 -0.40 0.85
N TYR A 47 -17.37 -0.81 1.31
CA TYR A 47 -17.75 -2.22 1.33
C TYR A 47 -19.05 -2.42 0.57
N SER A 48 -19.15 -3.56 -0.12
CA SER A 48 -20.38 -3.98 -0.78
C SER A 48 -20.48 -5.49 -0.82
N TYR A 49 -21.71 -5.97 -1.02
CA TYR A 49 -22.00 -7.39 -1.16
C TYR A 49 -21.89 -7.80 -2.62
N GLY A 50 -21.37 -8.99 -2.84
CA GLY A 50 -21.16 -9.50 -4.19
C GLY A 50 -21.01 -11.01 -4.24
N THR A 51 -20.56 -11.46 -5.40
CA THR A 51 -20.18 -12.86 -5.63
C THR A 51 -18.71 -12.94 -6.01
N ALA A 52 -17.99 -13.87 -5.41
CA ALA A 52 -16.61 -14.13 -5.72
C ALA A 52 -16.50 -15.42 -6.54
N THR A 53 -15.61 -15.40 -7.52
CA THR A 53 -15.20 -16.55 -8.32
C THR A 53 -13.68 -16.61 -8.29
N VAL A 54 -13.12 -17.76 -7.92
CA VAL A 54 -11.67 -17.98 -7.87
C VAL A 54 -11.27 -18.87 -9.04
N THR A 55 -10.14 -18.55 -9.66
CA THR A 55 -9.57 -19.26 -10.81
C THR A 55 -8.15 -19.73 -10.49
N GLY A 56 -7.85 -21.00 -10.77
CA GLY A 56 -6.52 -21.60 -10.54
C GLY A 56 -6.22 -21.91 -9.07
N GLU A 57 -5.08 -22.55 -8.78
CA GLU A 57 -4.66 -22.96 -7.43
C GLU A 57 -4.25 -21.80 -6.52
N GLU A 58 -3.70 -20.73 -7.08
CA GLU A 58 -3.13 -19.62 -6.30
C GLU A 58 -4.18 -18.75 -5.60
N GLY A 59 -5.47 -18.91 -5.91
CA GLY A 59 -6.53 -18.19 -5.20
C GLY A 59 -6.83 -16.79 -5.77
N SER A 60 -6.25 -16.43 -6.92
CA SER A 60 -6.65 -15.23 -7.65
C SER A 60 -8.04 -15.40 -8.27
N GLY A 61 -8.76 -14.31 -8.47
CA GLY A 61 -10.12 -14.40 -8.98
C GLY A 61 -10.75 -13.06 -9.31
N VAL A 62 -12.08 -13.08 -9.35
CA VAL A 62 -12.91 -11.91 -9.60
C VAL A 62 -14.01 -11.85 -8.55
N VAL A 63 -14.20 -10.65 -8.00
CA VAL A 63 -15.35 -10.31 -7.16
C VAL A 63 -16.27 -9.42 -7.98
N THR A 64 -17.49 -9.87 -8.21
CA THR A 64 -18.55 -9.10 -8.87
C THR A 64 -19.42 -8.44 -7.81
N ILE A 65 -19.40 -7.11 -7.76
CA ILE A 65 -20.25 -6.25 -6.92
C ILE A 65 -21.15 -5.38 -7.81
N GLU A 66 -22.01 -4.56 -7.20
CA GLU A 66 -22.94 -3.66 -7.90
C GLU A 66 -22.22 -2.71 -8.88
N GLU A 67 -21.05 -2.21 -8.49
CA GLU A 67 -20.23 -1.29 -9.28
C GLU A 67 -19.41 -1.98 -10.37
N GLY A 68 -19.41 -3.32 -10.42
CA GLY A 68 -18.76 -4.12 -11.45
C GLY A 68 -17.81 -5.19 -10.92
N ASN A 69 -16.92 -5.64 -11.80
CA ASN A 69 -15.96 -6.70 -11.50
C ASN A 69 -14.65 -6.11 -10.97
N ILE A 70 -14.21 -6.60 -9.81
CA ILE A 70 -12.93 -6.25 -9.18
C ILE A 70 -12.04 -7.48 -9.18
N LEU A 71 -10.76 -7.29 -9.50
CA LEU A 71 -9.76 -8.34 -9.36
C LEU A 71 -9.55 -8.69 -7.89
N LEU A 72 -9.60 -9.98 -7.60
CA LEU A 72 -9.27 -10.56 -6.30
C LEU A 72 -7.81 -11.03 -6.32
N PRO A 73 -6.93 -10.40 -5.54
CA PRO A 73 -5.57 -10.89 -5.38
C PRO A 73 -5.56 -12.25 -4.66
N ALA A 74 -4.55 -13.06 -4.96
CA ALA A 74 -4.32 -14.37 -4.34
C ALA A 74 -4.16 -14.29 -2.82
N ASP A 75 -3.51 -13.23 -2.34
CA ASP A 75 -3.22 -13.01 -0.93
C ASP A 75 -3.87 -11.71 -0.46
N ILE A 76 -5.03 -11.84 0.18
CA ILE A 76 -5.70 -10.74 0.86
C ILE A 76 -6.10 -11.17 2.27
N PRO A 77 -6.22 -10.22 3.21
CA PRO A 77 -6.92 -10.45 4.46
C PRO A 77 -8.37 -10.88 4.19
N TRP A 78 -8.85 -11.85 4.94
CA TRP A 78 -10.25 -12.26 4.85
C TRP A 78 -10.81 -12.66 6.21
N MET A 79 -12.13 -12.74 6.31
CA MET A 79 -12.87 -13.09 7.51
C MET A 79 -13.74 -14.30 7.24
N ASP A 80 -13.64 -15.30 8.12
CA ASP A 80 -14.50 -16.48 8.05
C ASP A 80 -15.94 -16.16 8.48
N ARG A 81 -16.88 -17.10 8.29
CA ARG A 81 -18.28 -16.88 8.69
C ARG A 81 -18.44 -16.61 10.19
N GLY A 82 -17.51 -17.10 11.01
CA GLY A 82 -17.46 -16.92 12.46
C GLY A 82 -16.92 -15.55 12.90
N GLY A 83 -16.46 -14.71 11.95
CA GLY A 83 -15.92 -13.39 12.24
C GLY A 83 -14.42 -13.38 12.59
N ARG A 84 -13.72 -14.50 12.45
CA ARG A 84 -12.27 -14.56 12.68
C ARG A 84 -11.54 -14.02 11.46
N SER A 85 -10.67 -13.05 11.69
CA SER A 85 -9.79 -12.48 10.67
C SER A 85 -8.58 -13.39 10.44
N ILE A 86 -8.28 -13.62 9.16
CA ILE A 86 -7.22 -14.49 8.66
C ILE A 86 -6.41 -13.68 7.64
N SER A 87 -5.10 -13.73 7.77
CA SER A 87 -4.18 -13.13 6.80
C SER A 87 -3.71 -14.20 5.83
N GLY A 88 -4.07 -14.03 4.57
CA GLY A 88 -3.60 -14.83 3.46
C GLY A 88 -4.20 -16.22 3.31
N GLY A 89 -3.73 -16.89 2.27
CA GLY A 89 -4.34 -18.10 1.73
C GLY A 89 -5.75 -17.86 1.16
N ARG A 90 -6.35 -18.92 0.65
CA ARG A 90 -7.69 -18.86 0.04
C ARG A 90 -8.79 -18.79 1.10
N PRO A 91 -9.78 -17.88 0.98
CA PRO A 91 -10.96 -17.85 1.83
C PRO A 91 -11.70 -19.19 1.86
N GLU A 92 -12.17 -19.61 3.03
CA GLU A 92 -12.80 -20.92 3.22
C GLU A 92 -14.00 -21.15 2.30
N CYS A 93 -14.80 -20.10 2.09
CA CYS A 93 -15.98 -20.16 1.25
C CYS A 93 -15.64 -20.27 -0.24
N LEU A 94 -14.37 -20.04 -0.61
CA LEU A 94 -13.84 -20.14 -1.97
C LEU A 94 -12.95 -21.38 -2.16
N LYS A 95 -12.81 -22.23 -1.14
CA LYS A 95 -12.12 -23.52 -1.27
C LYS A 95 -13.04 -24.51 -1.97
N GLY A 96 -12.61 -25.00 -3.12
CA GLY A 96 -13.24 -26.14 -3.79
C GLY A 96 -12.64 -27.44 -3.29
N ASP A 97 -13.23 -28.57 -3.67
CA ASP A 97 -12.62 -29.87 -3.50
C ASP A 97 -11.48 -30.02 -4.54
N GLY A 98 -10.28 -29.52 -4.20
CA GLY A 98 -9.10 -29.55 -5.08
C GLY A 98 -8.99 -28.34 -6.02
N ASP A 99 -8.65 -28.58 -7.30
CA ASP A 99 -8.47 -27.58 -8.37
C ASP A 99 -9.79 -26.99 -8.90
N GLU A 100 -10.91 -27.37 -8.29
CA GLU A 100 -12.21 -27.03 -8.83
C GLU A 100 -12.48 -25.52 -8.73
N GLN A 101 -12.92 -24.95 -9.85
CA GLN A 101 -13.33 -23.55 -9.92
C GLN A 101 -14.56 -23.34 -9.05
N VAL A 102 -14.38 -22.62 -7.94
CA VAL A 102 -15.49 -22.19 -7.10
C VAL A 102 -16.02 -20.86 -7.63
N SER A 103 -17.29 -20.85 -8.02
CA SER A 103 -17.96 -19.68 -8.60
C SER A 103 -19.24 -19.30 -7.86
N GLY A 104 -19.58 -18.02 -7.91
CA GLY A 104 -20.87 -17.51 -7.42
C GLY A 104 -21.02 -17.45 -5.90
N VAL A 105 -19.93 -17.56 -5.14
CA VAL A 105 -20.00 -17.56 -3.67
C VAL A 105 -20.28 -16.15 -3.16
N ARG A 106 -21.30 -16.02 -2.34
CA ARG A 106 -21.63 -14.75 -1.71
C ARG A 106 -20.56 -14.31 -0.73
N VAL A 107 -20.09 -13.08 -0.90
CA VAL A 107 -19.09 -12.46 -0.03
C VAL A 107 -19.46 -11.00 0.23
N GLU A 108 -18.93 -10.46 1.31
CA GLU A 108 -18.80 -9.02 1.52
C GLU A 108 -17.36 -8.63 1.21
N ALA A 109 -17.16 -7.60 0.39
CA ALA A 109 -15.84 -7.18 -0.05
C ALA A 109 -15.59 -5.73 0.34
N GLY A 110 -14.49 -5.49 1.04
CA GLY A 110 -13.96 -4.15 1.26
C GLY A 110 -13.00 -3.79 0.14
N TYR A 111 -13.26 -2.70 -0.56
CA TYR A 111 -12.47 -2.21 -1.68
C TYR A 111 -12.25 -0.70 -1.62
N LEU A 112 -11.25 -0.23 -2.36
CA LEU A 112 -10.99 1.19 -2.54
C LEU A 112 -10.70 1.50 -4.00
N TRP A 113 -11.03 2.72 -4.41
CA TRP A 113 -10.68 3.23 -5.73
C TRP A 113 -9.28 3.84 -5.70
N VAL A 114 -8.33 3.20 -6.38
CA VAL A 114 -6.97 3.69 -6.56
C VAL A 114 -6.95 4.57 -7.79
N ARG A 115 -6.53 5.83 -7.66
CA ARG A 115 -6.34 6.72 -8.81
C ARG A 115 -5.10 6.30 -9.60
N LEU A 116 -5.24 6.22 -10.92
CA LEU A 116 -4.13 5.90 -11.81
C LEU A 116 -3.07 7.03 -11.81
N PRO A 117 -1.79 6.72 -12.03
CA PRO A 117 -0.71 7.71 -12.02
C PRO A 117 -0.88 8.82 -13.06
N ASP A 118 -1.57 8.53 -14.17
CA ASP A 118 -1.87 9.50 -15.22
C ASP A 118 -3.00 10.49 -14.85
N GLY A 119 -3.66 10.26 -13.72
CA GLY A 119 -4.78 11.05 -13.22
C GLY A 119 -6.08 10.90 -14.01
N LYS A 120 -6.14 10.05 -15.04
CA LYS A 120 -7.26 9.94 -15.98
C LYS A 120 -8.29 8.88 -15.62
N GLY A 121 -8.03 8.11 -14.57
CA GLY A 121 -8.96 7.09 -14.12
C GLY A 121 -8.68 6.61 -12.71
N SER A 122 -9.51 5.68 -12.29
CA SER A 122 -9.32 4.92 -11.06
C SER A 122 -9.72 3.47 -11.31
N TYR A 123 -9.10 2.55 -10.60
CA TYR A 123 -9.48 1.14 -10.60
C TYR A 123 -9.81 0.70 -9.17
N PRO A 124 -10.81 -0.16 -8.99
CA PRO A 124 -11.12 -0.70 -7.68
C PRO A 124 -10.08 -1.75 -7.30
N MET A 125 -9.70 -1.79 -6.03
CA MET A 125 -8.79 -2.78 -5.47
C MET A 125 -9.42 -3.36 -4.20
N VAL A 126 -9.54 -4.70 -4.14
CA VAL A 126 -10.01 -5.40 -2.95
C VAL A 126 -8.95 -5.32 -1.87
N GLY A 127 -9.33 -4.83 -0.69
CA GLY A 127 -8.51 -4.79 0.51
C GLY A 127 -8.81 -5.93 1.49
N TRP A 128 -10.05 -6.43 1.54
CA TRP A 128 -10.41 -7.62 2.32
C TRP A 128 -11.69 -8.30 1.80
N LEU A 129 -11.91 -9.55 2.21
CA LEU A 129 -13.14 -10.29 1.98
C LEU A 129 -13.75 -10.85 3.27
N ARG A 130 -15.06 -11.02 3.33
CA ARG A 130 -15.76 -11.78 4.37
C ARG A 130 -16.67 -12.82 3.73
N CYS A 131 -16.55 -14.05 4.20
CA CYS A 131 -17.46 -15.13 3.84
C CYS A 131 -18.82 -14.93 4.54
N LEU A 132 -19.90 -15.10 3.77
CA LEU A 132 -21.29 -14.99 4.24
C LEU A 132 -21.93 -16.37 4.38
#